data_AF-A0A1F7VDC4-F1
#
_entry.id   AF-A0A1F7VDC4-F1
#
_cell.length_a   1.000
_cell.length_b   1.000
_cell.length_c   1.000
_cell.angle_alpha   90.00
_cell.angle_beta   90.00
_cell.angle_gamma   90.00
#
_symmetry.space_group_name_H-M   'P 1'
#
loop_
_entity.id
_entity.type
_entity.pdbx_description
1 polymer ?
#
loop_
_entity_poly.entity_id
_entity_poly.type
_entity_poly.pdbx_seq_one_letter_code
_entity_poly.pdbx_strand_id
1 'polypeptide(L)'
;MEYKDHSGHGEVSAKKRTAWERSHPITKELLDKGAQEFMSKERHPQIDQAFSPKVNCVCCMDEGTAHMERGSKLFMAGSGILYPAASWDDRLNRVADLFIDLHITEITSHDGCGAAGIAFKRDGREEGTGCRTADDYGKKWCSDLQAVMDVRLKVQEGIEGIQNVHIYEHEMERPGEFHIARVVWFDATGKFTKPDMLGEEIPKGFAINYHAFASRGMRDYPLSELEVAIKIAFSDHGFDKEFTKDHPFVIIVIAKDENQKKEVTELINGIIQGNDKISQFISRIRIDGFIHE
;
A
#
# COMPACT_ATOMS: atom_id res chain seq x y z
N MET A 1 31.27 7.53 -29.44
CA MET A 1 31.35 8.07 -28.07
C MET A 1 30.11 8.93 -27.91
N GLU A 2 28.98 8.29 -27.61
CA GLU A 2 27.70 9.00 -27.47
C GLU A 2 27.54 9.42 -26.01
N TYR A 3 27.33 10.72 -25.84
CA TYR A 3 27.03 11.36 -24.58
C TYR A 3 25.79 10.71 -23.94
N LYS A 4 25.99 9.99 -22.83
CA LYS A 4 24.88 9.67 -21.94
C LYS A 4 24.54 10.93 -21.17
N ASP A 5 23.32 11.38 -21.40
CA ASP A 5 22.71 12.51 -20.72
C ASP A 5 22.70 12.27 -19.20
N HIS A 6 23.49 13.06 -18.47
CA HIS A 6 23.55 13.06 -17.01
C HIS A 6 22.58 14.07 -16.38
N SER A 7 21.70 14.71 -17.17
CA SER A 7 20.78 15.74 -16.67
C SER A 7 19.61 15.18 -15.85
N GLY A 8 19.13 13.97 -16.14
CA GLY A 8 17.95 13.39 -15.48
C GLY A 8 18.16 13.01 -14.00
N HIS A 9 19.37 12.59 -13.61
CA HIS A 9 19.66 12.21 -12.21
C HIS A 9 19.67 13.42 -11.26
N GLY A 10 20.14 14.58 -11.74
CA GLY A 10 20.13 15.81 -10.95
C GLY A 10 18.71 16.34 -10.71
N GLU A 11 17.85 16.25 -11.73
CA GLU A 11 16.46 16.72 -11.65
C GLU A 11 15.62 15.86 -10.69
N VAL A 12 15.71 14.52 -10.78
CA VAL A 12 15.00 13.62 -9.87
C VAL A 12 15.47 13.83 -8.42
N SER A 13 16.77 14.02 -8.20
CA SER A 13 17.29 14.31 -6.85
C SER A 13 16.73 15.63 -6.29
N ALA A 14 16.58 16.66 -7.11
CA ALA A 14 15.99 17.93 -6.70
C ALA A 14 14.49 17.79 -6.38
N LYS A 15 13.72 17.10 -7.25
CA LYS A 15 12.29 16.83 -7.02
C LYS A 15 12.07 16.05 -5.73
N LYS A 16 12.88 15.03 -5.46
CA LYS A 16 12.85 14.27 -4.19
C LYS A 16 13.09 15.15 -2.98
N ARG A 17 14.11 15.99 -3.02
CA ARG A 17 14.40 16.92 -1.92
C ARG A 17 13.24 17.87 -1.65
N THR A 18 12.67 18.44 -2.70
CA THR A 18 11.48 19.31 -2.58
C THR A 18 10.29 18.55 -1.98
N ALA A 19 10.03 17.32 -2.40
CA ALA A 19 8.95 16.49 -1.86
C ALA A 19 9.17 16.13 -0.37
N TRP A 20 10.42 15.83 0.00
CA TRP A 20 10.82 15.61 1.38
C TRP A 20 10.56 16.85 2.25
N GLU A 21 11.06 18.01 1.82
CA GLU A 21 10.90 19.29 2.52
C GLU A 21 9.42 19.68 2.65
N ARG A 22 8.61 19.47 1.60
CA ARG A 22 7.16 19.76 1.60
C ARG A 22 6.39 18.93 2.62
N SER A 23 6.70 17.64 2.75
CA SER A 23 6.05 16.74 3.70
C SER A 23 6.67 16.80 5.11
N HIS A 24 7.74 17.59 5.29
CA HIS A 24 8.46 17.69 6.55
C HIS A 24 7.60 18.21 7.71
N PRO A 25 6.89 19.35 7.59
CA PRO A 25 6.17 19.94 8.70
C PRO A 25 5.11 19.00 9.29
N ILE A 26 4.32 18.34 8.43
CA ILE A 26 3.23 17.47 8.85
C ILE A 26 3.72 16.19 9.53
N THR A 27 4.80 15.60 8.99
CA THR A 27 5.40 14.41 9.61
C THR A 27 6.10 14.78 10.92
N LYS A 28 6.68 15.98 11.01
CA LYS A 28 7.29 16.47 12.25
C LYS A 28 6.23 16.67 13.34
N GLU A 29 5.09 17.27 13.01
CA GLU A 29 3.98 17.42 13.94
C GLU A 29 3.51 16.05 14.47
N LEU A 30 3.34 15.07 13.58
CA LEU A 30 3.05 13.68 13.95
C LEU A 30 4.09 13.10 14.93
N LEU A 31 5.38 13.32 14.68
CA LEU A 31 6.45 12.81 15.54
C LEU A 31 6.50 13.48 16.90
N ASP A 32 6.24 14.79 16.95
CA ASP A 32 6.30 15.62 18.15
C ASP A 32 5.09 15.35 19.07
N LYS A 33 3.89 15.20 18.51
CA LYS A 33 2.65 14.93 19.26
C LYS A 33 2.37 13.45 19.53
N GLY A 34 2.90 12.57 18.66
CA GLY A 34 2.51 11.16 18.63
C GLY A 34 1.18 10.94 17.89
N ALA A 35 0.99 9.71 17.40
CA ALA A 35 -0.11 9.40 16.49
C ALA A 35 -1.51 9.61 17.11
N GLN A 36 -1.68 9.34 18.41
CA GLN A 36 -2.97 9.46 19.08
C GLN A 36 -3.48 10.90 19.14
N GLU A 37 -2.63 11.86 19.51
CA GLU A 37 -3.00 13.28 19.57
C GLU A 37 -3.12 13.85 18.14
N PHE A 38 -2.18 13.49 17.26
CA PHE A 38 -2.20 13.90 15.86
C PHE A 38 -3.50 13.49 15.16
N MET A 39 -3.94 12.24 15.33
CA MET A 39 -5.16 11.70 14.73
C MET A 39 -6.43 11.95 15.57
N SER A 40 -6.41 12.89 16.52
CA SER A 40 -7.57 13.17 17.36
C SER A 40 -8.73 13.81 16.59
N LYS A 41 -9.97 13.64 17.07
CA LYS A 41 -11.16 14.32 16.51
C LYS A 41 -11.10 15.84 16.63
N GLU A 42 -10.38 16.36 17.62
CA GLU A 42 -10.15 17.81 17.73
C GLU A 42 -9.30 18.32 16.57
N ARG A 43 -8.30 17.55 16.14
CA ARG A 43 -7.44 17.89 15.00
C ARG A 43 -8.09 17.56 13.65
N HIS A 44 -8.82 16.45 13.56
CA HIS A 44 -9.49 15.97 12.34
C HIS A 44 -10.96 15.64 12.64
N PRO A 45 -11.86 16.64 12.63
CA PRO A 45 -13.29 16.43 12.93
C PRO A 45 -13.98 15.38 12.04
N GLN A 46 -13.48 15.19 10.81
CA GLN A 46 -13.99 14.26 9.82
C GLN A 46 -13.34 12.86 9.88
N ILE A 47 -12.50 12.57 10.88
CA ILE A 47 -11.72 11.32 10.92
C ILE A 47 -12.58 10.06 10.75
N ASP A 48 -13.78 10.03 11.34
CA ASP A 48 -14.68 8.88 11.23
C ASP A 48 -15.07 8.55 9.78
N GLN A 49 -15.03 9.53 8.87
CA GLN A 49 -15.35 9.32 7.45
C GLN A 49 -14.25 8.55 6.71
N ALA A 50 -13.02 8.54 7.24
CA ALA A 50 -11.94 7.72 6.72
C ALA A 50 -12.12 6.23 7.07
N PHE A 51 -13.06 5.92 7.99
CA PHE A 51 -13.30 4.59 8.51
C PHE A 51 -14.64 4.03 8.01
N SER A 52 -14.60 2.96 7.24
CA SER A 52 -15.78 2.23 6.77
C SER A 52 -15.57 0.72 6.92
N PRO A 53 -16.54 -0.01 7.49
CA PRO A 53 -16.48 -1.48 7.58
C PRO A 53 -16.69 -2.16 6.22
N LYS A 54 -17.10 -1.41 5.19
CA LYS A 54 -17.31 -1.91 3.84
C LYS A 54 -16.19 -1.43 2.94
N VAL A 55 -15.75 -2.31 2.05
CA VAL A 55 -14.90 -2.01 0.91
C VAL A 55 -15.68 -2.31 -0.38
N ASN A 56 -15.36 -1.61 -1.45
CA ASN A 56 -15.94 -1.86 -2.77
C ASN A 56 -14.91 -1.68 -3.90
N CYS A 57 -13.72 -1.17 -3.60
CA CYS A 57 -12.63 -0.96 -4.53
C CYS A 57 -11.38 -1.64 -3.99
N VAL A 58 -10.59 -2.27 -4.85
CA VAL A 58 -9.24 -2.73 -4.51
C VAL A 58 -8.24 -1.80 -5.17
N CYS A 59 -7.28 -1.32 -4.39
CA CYS A 59 -6.15 -0.56 -4.91
C CYS A 59 -4.83 -1.01 -4.31
N CYS A 60 -3.75 -0.55 -4.95
CA CYS A 60 -2.42 -0.80 -4.43
C CYS A 60 -2.23 -0.12 -3.08
N MET A 61 -1.41 -0.72 -2.22
CA MET A 61 -0.94 -0.09 -0.98
C MET A 61 -0.10 1.18 -1.23
N ASP A 62 0.33 1.41 -2.47
CA ASP A 62 1.08 2.59 -2.93
C ASP A 62 0.41 3.89 -2.49
N GLU A 63 1.18 4.83 -1.95
CA GLU A 63 0.66 6.11 -1.47
C GLU A 63 0.04 6.96 -2.58
N GLY A 64 0.47 6.76 -3.82
CA GLY A 64 -0.07 7.40 -5.01
C GLY A 64 -1.48 6.95 -5.36
N THR A 65 -1.88 5.74 -4.95
CA THR A 65 -3.22 5.19 -5.20
C THR A 65 -4.08 5.11 -3.95
N ALA A 66 -3.48 4.91 -2.78
CA ALA A 66 -4.20 4.76 -1.53
C ALA A 66 -4.94 6.04 -1.14
N HIS A 67 -4.35 7.20 -1.43
CA HIS A 67 -4.85 8.54 -1.08
C HIS A 67 -5.68 9.21 -2.17
N MET A 68 -5.91 8.56 -3.31
CA MET A 68 -6.80 9.08 -4.38
C MET A 68 -8.27 9.04 -3.94
N GLU A 69 -9.08 10.01 -4.34
CA GLU A 69 -10.53 9.99 -4.11
C GLU A 69 -11.19 8.83 -4.90
N ARG A 70 -11.48 7.71 -4.23
CA ARG A 70 -11.97 6.49 -4.89
C ARG A 70 -12.60 5.49 -3.93
N GLY A 71 -13.93 5.36 -3.98
CA GLY A 71 -14.65 4.29 -3.31
C GLY A 71 -14.27 4.11 -1.83
N SER A 72 -14.43 2.88 -1.33
CA SER A 72 -13.91 2.43 -0.04
C SER A 72 -12.95 1.29 -0.30
N LYS A 73 -11.68 1.48 0.06
CA LYS A 73 -10.57 0.73 -0.52
C LYS A 73 -10.15 -0.45 0.36
N LEU A 74 -9.92 -1.59 -0.27
CA LEU A 74 -9.06 -2.67 0.24
C LEU A 74 -7.68 -2.46 -0.38
N PHE A 75 -6.68 -2.22 0.46
CA PHE A 75 -5.30 -2.04 0.03
C PHE A 75 -4.59 -3.39 -0.09
N MET A 76 -4.09 -3.67 -1.29
CA MET A 76 -3.25 -4.85 -1.56
C MET A 76 -2.19 -4.51 -2.59
N ALA A 77 -0.93 -4.85 -2.32
CA ALA A 77 0.18 -4.67 -3.23
C ALA A 77 -0.14 -5.26 -4.63
N GLY A 78 -0.22 -4.37 -5.63
CA GLY A 78 -0.58 -4.72 -7.01
C GLY A 78 -1.95 -5.42 -7.14
N SER A 79 -2.91 -5.04 -6.29
CA SER A 79 -4.25 -5.63 -6.25
C SER A 79 -4.23 -7.15 -6.07
N GLY A 80 -3.33 -7.62 -5.20
CA GLY A 80 -3.20 -9.03 -4.82
C GLY A 80 -2.29 -9.86 -5.72
N ILE A 81 -1.54 -9.26 -6.65
CA ILE A 81 -0.61 -10.01 -7.52
C ILE A 81 0.52 -10.73 -6.75
N LEU A 82 0.81 -10.26 -5.53
CA LEU A 82 1.78 -10.87 -4.63
C LEU A 82 1.16 -11.86 -3.63
N TYR A 83 -0.15 -12.09 -3.70
CA TYR A 83 -0.84 -12.98 -2.78
C TYR A 83 -0.22 -14.40 -2.80
N PRO A 84 0.04 -15.02 -1.63
CA PRO A 84 0.65 -16.33 -1.54
C PRO A 84 -0.22 -17.41 -2.20
N ALA A 85 0.37 -18.10 -3.18
CA ALA A 85 -0.30 -19.13 -3.96
C ALA A 85 0.74 -20.04 -4.62
N ALA A 86 0.34 -21.27 -4.95
CA ALA A 86 1.19 -22.26 -5.60
C ALA A 86 1.40 -21.98 -7.10
N SER A 87 0.49 -21.25 -7.73
CA SER A 87 0.53 -20.90 -9.16
C SER A 87 -0.24 -19.60 -9.44
N TRP A 88 -0.17 -19.11 -10.68
CA TRP A 88 -0.97 -17.97 -11.16
C TRP A 88 -2.48 -18.23 -10.98
N ASP A 89 -2.95 -19.39 -11.44
CA ASP A 89 -4.37 -19.75 -11.36
C ASP A 89 -4.84 -19.92 -9.90
N ASP A 90 -4.04 -20.55 -9.04
CA ASP A 90 -4.36 -20.65 -7.60
C ASP A 90 -4.46 -19.25 -6.98
N ARG A 91 -3.58 -18.32 -7.38
CA ARG A 91 -3.62 -16.92 -6.91
C ARG A 91 -4.88 -16.21 -7.38
N LEU A 92 -5.19 -16.28 -8.67
CA LEU A 92 -6.41 -15.67 -9.25
C LEU A 92 -7.65 -16.17 -8.53
N ASN A 93 -7.77 -17.49 -8.33
CA ASN A 93 -8.92 -18.07 -7.67
C ASN A 93 -9.06 -17.61 -6.21
N ARG A 94 -7.97 -17.65 -5.42
CA ARG A 94 -7.99 -17.21 -4.01
C ARG A 94 -8.30 -15.72 -3.85
N VAL A 95 -7.73 -14.88 -4.71
CA VAL A 95 -7.97 -13.43 -4.67
C VAL A 95 -9.39 -13.12 -5.16
N ALA A 96 -9.89 -13.82 -6.18
CA ALA A 96 -11.27 -13.69 -6.63
C ALA A 96 -12.26 -14.07 -5.54
N ASP A 97 -12.06 -15.19 -4.83
CA ASP A 97 -12.89 -15.59 -3.69
C ASP A 97 -12.91 -14.51 -2.60
N LEU A 98 -11.73 -13.99 -2.23
CA LEU A 98 -11.63 -12.90 -1.27
C LEU A 98 -12.41 -11.65 -1.71
N PHE A 99 -12.30 -11.26 -2.98
CA PHE A 99 -12.92 -10.03 -3.48
C PHE A 99 -14.44 -10.19 -3.64
N ILE A 100 -14.92 -11.38 -4.02
CA ILE A 100 -16.36 -11.69 -4.06
C ILE A 100 -16.94 -11.67 -2.65
N ASP A 101 -16.29 -12.31 -1.68
CA ASP A 101 -16.72 -12.32 -0.27
C ASP A 101 -16.76 -10.92 0.36
N LEU A 102 -15.95 -9.99 -0.14
CA LEU A 102 -15.91 -8.60 0.29
C LEU A 102 -16.79 -7.67 -0.54
N HIS A 103 -17.54 -8.20 -1.52
CA HIS A 103 -18.38 -7.43 -2.44
C HIS A 103 -17.62 -6.31 -3.18
N ILE A 104 -16.40 -6.61 -3.62
CA ILE A 104 -15.62 -5.68 -4.46
C ILE A 104 -16.28 -5.53 -5.83
N THR A 105 -16.50 -4.28 -6.23
CA THR A 105 -17.09 -3.92 -7.52
C THR A 105 -16.10 -3.24 -8.46
N GLU A 106 -14.91 -2.89 -7.97
CA GLU A 106 -13.85 -2.27 -8.76
C GLU A 106 -12.46 -2.82 -8.39
N ILE A 107 -11.70 -3.23 -9.39
CA ILE A 107 -10.29 -3.64 -9.29
C ILE A 107 -9.45 -2.61 -10.02
N THR A 108 -8.34 -2.20 -9.43
CA THR A 108 -7.44 -1.24 -10.08
C THR A 108 -6.06 -1.83 -10.36
N SER A 109 -5.43 -1.38 -11.45
CA SER A 109 -3.98 -1.46 -11.66
C SER A 109 -3.42 -0.05 -11.77
N HIS A 110 -2.10 0.14 -11.69
CA HIS A 110 -1.49 1.46 -11.91
C HIS A 110 -0.13 1.36 -12.59
N ASP A 111 0.28 2.43 -13.28
CA ASP A 111 1.60 2.54 -13.90
C ASP A 111 2.71 2.49 -12.84
N GLY A 112 3.85 1.89 -13.19
CA GLY A 112 5.03 1.83 -12.31
C GLY A 112 4.83 0.99 -11.06
N CYS A 113 3.93 0.00 -11.08
CA CYS A 113 3.61 -0.79 -9.90
C CYS A 113 4.78 -1.67 -9.44
N GLY A 114 5.37 -1.33 -8.28
CA GLY A 114 6.47 -2.10 -7.69
C GLY A 114 6.12 -3.57 -7.43
N ALA A 115 4.88 -3.85 -7.03
CA ALA A 115 4.39 -5.22 -6.81
C ALA A 115 4.32 -6.02 -8.12
N ALA A 116 3.88 -5.39 -9.22
CA ALA A 116 3.92 -6.01 -10.53
C ALA A 116 5.35 -6.27 -11.00
N GLY A 117 6.29 -5.36 -10.70
CA GLY A 117 7.72 -5.56 -10.95
C GLY A 117 8.32 -6.75 -10.18
N ILE A 118 7.92 -6.95 -8.93
CA ILE A 118 8.31 -8.12 -8.13
C ILE A 118 7.71 -9.40 -8.74
N ALA A 119 6.40 -9.40 -9.03
CA ALA A 119 5.71 -10.56 -9.59
C ALA A 119 6.25 -10.95 -10.98
N PHE A 120 6.53 -9.97 -11.83
CA PHE A 120 7.10 -10.19 -13.16
C PHE A 120 8.50 -10.82 -13.10
N LYS A 121 9.32 -10.47 -12.09
CA LYS A 121 10.62 -11.11 -11.85
C LYS A 121 10.48 -12.53 -11.29
N ARG A 122 9.46 -12.77 -10.46
CA ARG A 122 9.19 -14.07 -9.82
C ARG A 122 8.62 -15.08 -10.82
N ASP A 123 7.62 -14.67 -11.60
CA ASP A 123 6.77 -15.57 -12.39
C ASP A 123 6.78 -15.19 -13.89
N GLY A 124 6.92 -13.91 -14.22
CA GLY A 124 6.63 -13.37 -15.56
C GLY A 124 7.63 -13.73 -16.66
N ARG A 125 8.79 -14.31 -16.29
CA ARG A 125 9.82 -14.77 -17.25
C ARG A 125 9.68 -16.24 -17.63
N GLU A 126 8.86 -17.00 -16.90
CA GLU A 126 8.57 -18.40 -17.22
C GLU A 126 7.31 -18.46 -18.10
N GLU A 127 7.55 -18.61 -19.40
CA GLU A 127 6.67 -19.16 -20.45
C GLU A 127 5.18 -18.76 -20.48
N GLY A 128 4.79 -17.92 -21.46
CA GLY A 128 3.44 -17.94 -22.04
C GLY A 128 2.49 -16.78 -21.69
N THR A 129 2.89 -15.82 -20.86
CA THR A 129 2.00 -14.70 -20.47
C THR A 129 1.87 -13.59 -21.54
N GLY A 130 2.83 -13.51 -22.47
CA GLY A 130 2.86 -12.49 -23.53
C GLY A 130 3.25 -11.08 -23.07
N CYS A 131 3.40 -10.85 -21.77
CA CYS A 131 3.78 -9.56 -21.17
C CYS A 131 5.27 -9.26 -21.42
N ARG A 132 5.59 -8.03 -21.82
CA ARG A 132 6.98 -7.60 -22.06
C ARG A 132 7.52 -6.75 -20.92
N THR A 133 6.63 -6.08 -20.18
CA THR A 133 6.97 -5.19 -19.08
C THR A 133 6.23 -5.57 -17.80
N ALA A 134 6.69 -5.03 -16.67
CA ALA A 134 6.01 -5.16 -15.39
C ALA A 134 4.60 -4.54 -15.43
N ASP A 135 4.42 -3.43 -16.13
CA ASP A 135 3.12 -2.75 -16.25
C ASP A 135 2.14 -3.58 -17.09
N ASP A 136 2.60 -4.20 -18.18
CA ASP A 136 1.78 -5.15 -18.94
C ASP A 136 1.33 -6.32 -18.05
N TYR A 137 2.22 -6.78 -17.19
CA TYR A 137 1.97 -7.89 -16.26
C TYR A 137 0.94 -7.50 -15.18
N GLY A 138 1.03 -6.30 -14.62
CA GLY A 138 0.06 -5.75 -13.67
C GLY A 138 -1.32 -5.52 -14.29
N LYS A 139 -1.37 -5.00 -15.53
CA LYS A 139 -2.61 -4.85 -16.32
C LYS A 139 -3.25 -6.21 -16.59
N LYS A 140 -2.44 -7.19 -17.03
CA LYS A 140 -2.91 -8.56 -17.27
C LYS A 140 -3.45 -9.21 -16.01
N TRP A 141 -2.78 -9.08 -14.86
CA TRP A 141 -3.26 -9.59 -13.58
C TRP A 141 -4.69 -9.12 -13.27
N CYS A 142 -4.93 -7.81 -13.33
CA CYS A 142 -6.26 -7.26 -13.03
C CYS A 142 -7.31 -7.66 -14.06
N SER A 143 -6.93 -7.77 -15.34
CA SER A 143 -7.81 -8.24 -16.41
C SER A 143 -8.21 -9.70 -16.23
N ASP A 144 -7.26 -10.59 -15.91
CA ASP A 144 -7.55 -12.00 -15.69
C ASP A 144 -8.40 -12.19 -14.42
N LEU A 145 -8.11 -11.41 -13.36
CA LEU A 145 -8.86 -11.44 -12.11
C LEU A 145 -10.32 -11.01 -12.31
N GLN A 146 -10.54 -9.91 -13.04
CA GLN A 146 -11.88 -9.47 -13.43
C GLN A 146 -12.62 -10.58 -14.18
N ALA A 147 -11.99 -11.23 -15.17
CA ALA A 147 -12.62 -12.30 -15.94
C ALA A 147 -13.05 -13.49 -15.06
N VAL A 148 -12.22 -13.89 -14.10
CA VAL A 148 -12.56 -14.96 -13.13
C VAL A 148 -13.74 -14.54 -12.26
N MET A 149 -13.76 -13.31 -11.76
CA MET A 149 -14.83 -12.81 -10.90
C MET A 149 -16.15 -12.65 -11.65
N ASP A 150 -16.13 -12.10 -12.87
CA ASP A 150 -17.32 -11.90 -13.71
C ASP A 150 -18.06 -13.21 -13.97
N VAL A 151 -17.32 -14.29 -14.28
CA VAL A 151 -17.90 -15.63 -14.47
C VAL A 151 -18.60 -16.12 -13.19
N ARG A 152 -17.96 -15.94 -12.03
CA ARG A 152 -18.48 -16.43 -10.75
C ARG A 152 -19.69 -15.63 -10.27
N LEU A 153 -19.61 -14.30 -10.30
CA LEU A 153 -20.70 -13.41 -9.89
C LEU A 153 -21.93 -13.56 -10.79
N LYS A 154 -21.73 -13.74 -12.10
CA LYS A 154 -22.84 -14.03 -13.02
C LYS A 154 -23.56 -15.33 -12.66
N VAL A 155 -22.82 -16.37 -12.26
CA VAL A 155 -23.39 -17.67 -11.85
C VAL A 155 -24.07 -17.59 -10.48
N GLN A 156 -23.49 -16.86 -9.53
CA GLN A 156 -23.96 -16.82 -8.13
C GLN A 156 -25.07 -15.80 -7.88
N GLU A 157 -24.98 -14.61 -8.45
CA GLU A 157 -25.79 -13.45 -8.04
C GLU A 157 -26.47 -12.74 -9.23
N GLY A 158 -26.18 -13.15 -10.47
CA GLY A 158 -26.73 -12.50 -11.67
C GLY A 158 -26.22 -11.08 -11.90
N ILE A 159 -25.09 -10.71 -11.28
CA ILE A 159 -24.46 -9.39 -11.41
C ILE A 159 -23.70 -9.30 -12.74
N GLU A 160 -23.91 -8.20 -13.47
CA GLU A 160 -23.19 -7.89 -14.71
C GLU A 160 -21.90 -7.13 -14.40
N GLY A 161 -20.82 -7.89 -14.21
CA GLY A 161 -19.45 -7.42 -14.36
C GLY A 161 -18.88 -6.55 -13.23
N ILE A 162 -17.58 -6.66 -13.05
CA ILE A 162 -16.77 -5.80 -12.16
C ILE A 162 -16.06 -4.75 -13.01
N GLN A 163 -15.82 -3.56 -12.45
CA GLN A 163 -15.00 -2.55 -13.12
C GLN A 163 -13.52 -2.88 -12.97
N ASN A 164 -12.76 -2.79 -14.06
CA ASN A 164 -11.30 -2.86 -14.05
C ASN A 164 -10.75 -1.54 -14.58
N VAL A 165 -10.09 -0.79 -13.70
CA VAL A 165 -9.57 0.53 -14.03
C VAL A 165 -8.05 0.54 -13.94
N HIS A 166 -7.41 1.14 -14.94
CA HIS A 166 -5.99 1.41 -14.90
C HIS A 166 -5.74 2.87 -14.53
N ILE A 167 -4.97 3.10 -13.47
CA ILE A 167 -4.56 4.41 -12.98
C ILE A 167 -3.24 4.78 -13.65
N TYR A 168 -3.27 5.82 -14.48
CA TYR A 168 -2.08 6.31 -15.15
C TYR A 168 -1.20 7.13 -14.21
N GLU A 169 0.09 7.23 -14.55
CA GLU A 169 1.08 7.96 -13.75
C GLU A 169 0.63 9.38 -13.35
N HIS A 170 0.04 10.12 -14.29
CA HIS A 170 -0.40 11.50 -14.09
C HIS A 170 -1.64 11.65 -13.20
N GLU A 171 -2.34 10.55 -12.90
CA GLU A 171 -3.49 10.52 -12.00
C GLU A 171 -3.08 10.20 -10.55
N MET A 172 -1.86 9.70 -10.32
CA MET A 172 -1.40 9.31 -8.99
C MET A 172 -1.11 10.52 -8.10
N GLU A 173 -1.34 10.37 -6.80
CA GLU A 173 -1.08 11.37 -5.75
C GLU A 173 0.42 11.51 -5.38
N ARG A 174 1.32 11.16 -6.31
CA ARG A 174 2.77 11.26 -6.19
C ARG A 174 3.44 11.38 -7.57
N PRO A 175 4.70 11.87 -7.65
CA PRO A 175 5.51 11.74 -8.86
C PRO A 175 5.67 10.28 -9.29
N GLY A 176 5.71 9.99 -10.59
CA GLY A 176 5.85 8.61 -11.06
C GLY A 176 7.24 8.02 -10.83
N GLU A 177 8.28 8.86 -10.81
CA GLU A 177 9.67 8.41 -10.75
C GLU A 177 10.09 7.92 -9.35
N PHE A 178 9.36 8.32 -8.30
CA PHE A 178 9.69 7.97 -6.92
C PHE A 178 8.49 8.01 -5.96
N HIS A 179 8.65 7.33 -4.82
CA HIS A 179 7.74 7.30 -3.71
C HIS A 179 8.01 8.43 -2.71
N ILE A 180 6.94 9.07 -2.25
CA ILE A 180 6.94 10.13 -1.23
C ILE A 180 6.48 9.63 0.14
N ALA A 181 6.15 8.34 0.26
CA ALA A 181 5.68 7.75 1.51
C ALA A 181 6.70 7.91 2.64
N ARG A 182 6.28 8.54 3.74
CA ARG A 182 7.05 8.64 4.99
C ARG A 182 6.45 7.83 6.13
N VAL A 183 5.25 7.32 5.90
CA VAL A 183 4.52 6.50 6.85
C VAL A 183 3.97 5.24 6.19
N VAL A 184 3.65 4.24 7.02
CA VAL A 184 2.75 3.15 6.69
C VAL A 184 1.55 3.23 7.61
N TRP A 185 0.35 3.33 7.05
CA TRP A 185 -0.92 3.20 7.76
C TRP A 185 -1.27 1.72 7.85
N PHE A 186 -0.94 1.10 8.98
CA PHE A 186 -1.11 -0.33 9.23
C PHE A 186 -2.43 -0.56 9.99
N ASP A 187 -3.49 -0.86 9.24
CA ASP A 187 -4.85 -0.93 9.73
C ASP A 187 -5.19 -2.30 10.35
N ALA A 188 -5.12 -2.38 11.67
CA ALA A 188 -5.57 -3.54 12.44
C ALA A 188 -7.07 -3.53 12.76
N THR A 189 -7.78 -2.44 12.47
CA THR A 189 -9.24 -2.34 12.68
C THR A 189 -10.01 -2.98 11.53
N GLY A 190 -9.45 -2.95 10.31
CA GLY A 190 -10.11 -3.37 9.08
C GLY A 190 -11.13 -2.36 8.56
N LYS A 191 -11.09 -1.12 9.09
CA LYS A 191 -12.04 -0.07 8.76
C LYS A 191 -11.36 1.14 8.12
N PHE A 192 -10.03 1.29 8.18
CA PHE A 192 -9.38 2.44 7.54
C PHE A 192 -9.30 2.20 6.03
N THR A 193 -10.26 2.74 5.28
CA THR A 193 -10.47 2.43 3.87
C THR A 193 -10.58 3.67 2.98
N LYS A 194 -10.66 4.86 3.58
CA LYS A 194 -10.81 6.14 2.86
C LYS A 194 -9.86 7.23 3.39
N PRO A 195 -8.54 7.02 3.34
CA PRO A 195 -7.57 8.01 3.81
C PRO A 195 -7.68 9.36 3.09
N ASP A 196 -8.21 9.38 1.87
CA ASP A 196 -8.51 10.58 1.08
C ASP A 196 -9.45 11.57 1.80
N MET A 197 -10.33 11.08 2.69
CA MET A 197 -11.21 11.94 3.50
C MET A 197 -10.45 12.82 4.51
N LEU A 198 -9.17 12.53 4.76
CA LEU A 198 -8.30 13.31 5.63
C LEU A 198 -7.49 14.35 4.85
N GLY A 199 -7.52 14.30 3.51
CA GLY A 199 -6.85 15.25 2.62
C GLY A 199 -5.35 15.39 2.88
N GLU A 200 -4.83 16.59 2.63
CA GLU A 200 -3.41 16.93 2.84
C GLU A 200 -3.05 17.15 4.32
N GLU A 201 -3.98 16.88 5.25
CA GLU A 201 -3.74 17.05 6.70
C GLU A 201 -3.05 15.85 7.34
N ILE A 202 -2.86 14.76 6.59
CA ILE A 202 -2.07 13.61 7.02
C ILE A 202 -0.91 13.34 6.05
N PRO A 203 0.21 12.76 6.52
CA PRO A 203 1.26 12.35 5.61
C PRO A 203 0.75 11.23 4.68
N LYS A 204 0.93 11.45 3.37
CA LYS A 204 0.77 10.38 2.36
C LYS A 204 1.75 9.26 2.68
N GLY A 205 1.26 8.03 2.58
CA GLY A 205 2.00 6.85 2.98
C GLY A 205 1.35 5.58 2.47
N PHE A 206 2.09 4.49 2.56
CA PHE A 206 1.55 3.19 2.19
C PHE A 206 0.37 2.83 3.11
N ALA A 207 -0.62 2.10 2.61
CA ALA A 207 -1.77 1.66 3.41
C ALA A 207 -1.92 0.15 3.35
N ILE A 208 -2.11 -0.51 4.50
CA ILE A 208 -2.17 -1.97 4.62
C ILE A 208 -3.34 -2.37 5.51
N ASN A 209 -4.26 -3.21 5.02
CA ASN A 209 -5.39 -3.70 5.82
C ASN A 209 -5.06 -5.03 6.53
N TYR A 210 -4.39 -4.99 7.69
CA TYR A 210 -4.03 -6.20 8.44
C TYR A 210 -5.26 -7.06 8.82
N HIS A 211 -6.32 -6.45 9.34
CA HIS A 211 -7.47 -7.19 9.85
C HIS A 211 -8.20 -8.01 8.77
N ALA A 212 -8.25 -7.49 7.54
CA ALA A 212 -8.92 -8.15 6.41
C ALA A 212 -8.33 -9.53 6.14
N PHE A 213 -7.03 -9.73 6.39
CA PHE A 213 -6.35 -11.01 6.18
C PHE A 213 -6.17 -11.80 7.48
N ALA A 214 -5.86 -11.14 8.59
CA ALA A 214 -5.68 -11.80 9.88
C ALA A 214 -6.93 -12.56 10.33
N SER A 215 -8.12 -12.00 10.09
CA SER A 215 -9.42 -12.65 10.35
C SER A 215 -9.66 -13.92 9.52
N ARG A 216 -8.91 -14.09 8.41
CA ARG A 216 -8.96 -15.24 7.51
C ARG A 216 -7.78 -16.20 7.71
N GLY A 217 -7.04 -16.06 8.81
CA GLY A 217 -5.88 -16.91 9.12
C GLY A 217 -4.62 -16.55 8.34
N MET A 218 -4.57 -15.39 7.67
CA MET A 218 -3.45 -14.97 6.82
C MET A 218 -2.69 -13.78 7.40
N ARG A 219 -2.18 -13.96 8.62
CA ARG A 219 -1.47 -12.89 9.36
C ARG A 219 -0.15 -12.48 8.70
N ASP A 220 0.51 -13.41 8.00
CA ASP A 220 1.83 -13.16 7.42
C ASP A 220 1.79 -12.33 6.13
N TYR A 221 0.66 -12.31 5.42
CA TYR A 221 0.55 -11.61 4.15
C TYR A 221 0.69 -10.08 4.31
N PRO A 222 -0.07 -9.40 5.18
CA PRO A 222 0.10 -7.96 5.43
C PRO A 222 1.50 -7.60 5.95
N LEU A 223 2.15 -8.51 6.68
CA LEU A 223 3.52 -8.32 7.15
C LEU A 223 4.52 -8.37 5.97
N SER A 224 4.29 -9.24 5.00
CA SER A 224 5.09 -9.25 3.76
C SER A 224 4.91 -7.97 2.93
N GLU A 225 3.72 -7.38 2.92
CA GLU A 225 3.46 -6.08 2.30
C GLU A 225 4.18 -4.95 3.02
N LEU A 226 4.20 -4.98 4.36
CA LEU A 226 4.98 -4.05 5.17
C LEU A 226 6.47 -4.14 4.84
N GLU A 227 7.02 -5.35 4.62
CA GLU A 227 8.41 -5.48 4.18
C GLU A 227 8.65 -4.81 2.83
N VAL A 228 7.71 -4.91 1.89
CA VAL A 228 7.80 -4.26 0.58
C VAL A 228 7.77 -2.74 0.75
N ALA A 229 6.86 -2.20 1.57
CA ALA A 229 6.79 -0.77 1.87
C ALA A 229 8.11 -0.23 2.46
N ILE A 230 8.67 -0.95 3.43
CA ILE A 230 9.98 -0.60 4.03
C ILE A 230 11.09 -0.65 2.96
N LYS A 231 11.17 -1.72 2.17
CA LYS A 231 12.20 -1.84 1.12
C LYS A 231 12.10 -0.71 0.09
N ILE A 232 10.89 -0.28 -0.27
CA ILE A 232 10.69 0.86 -1.17
C ILE A 232 11.17 2.16 -0.51
N ALA A 233 10.72 2.44 0.73
CA ALA A 233 11.10 3.64 1.45
C ALA A 233 12.62 3.81 1.58
N PHE A 234 13.34 2.71 1.83
CA PHE A 234 14.81 2.67 1.97
C PHE A 234 15.57 2.33 0.67
N SER A 235 14.97 2.57 -0.50
CA SER A 235 15.61 2.37 -1.80
C SER A 235 15.83 3.67 -2.57
N ASP A 236 16.50 3.57 -3.72
CA ASP A 236 16.60 4.66 -4.70
C ASP A 236 15.25 5.11 -5.28
N HIS A 237 14.15 4.38 -5.03
CA HIS A 237 12.80 4.84 -5.36
C HIS A 237 12.12 5.56 -4.20
N GLY A 238 12.61 5.45 -2.97
CA GLY A 238 12.13 6.19 -1.81
C GLY A 238 13.08 7.31 -1.40
N PHE A 239 13.15 7.55 -0.10
CA PHE A 239 13.98 8.61 0.50
C PHE A 239 15.27 8.09 1.16
N ASP A 240 15.41 6.78 1.41
CA ASP A 240 16.60 6.12 1.97
C ASP A 240 17.37 6.92 3.05
N LYS A 241 18.40 7.67 2.63
CA LYS A 241 19.33 8.39 3.51
C LYS A 241 18.70 9.57 4.23
N GLU A 242 17.58 10.09 3.73
CA GLU A 242 16.85 11.15 4.42
C GLU A 242 16.17 10.64 5.70
N PHE A 243 15.85 9.34 5.76
CA PHE A 243 15.40 8.74 7.00
C PHE A 243 16.57 8.64 7.99
N THR A 244 16.36 9.17 9.18
CA THR A 244 17.33 9.18 10.28
C THR A 244 16.63 8.81 11.57
N LYS A 245 17.37 8.75 12.69
CA LYS A 245 16.76 8.56 14.00
C LYS A 245 15.79 9.68 14.37
N ASP A 246 16.11 10.92 14.00
CA ASP A 246 15.31 12.10 14.33
C ASP A 246 14.17 12.33 13.31
N HIS A 247 14.34 11.79 12.10
CA HIS A 247 13.33 11.80 11.04
C HIS A 247 13.09 10.37 10.53
N PRO A 248 12.46 9.50 11.32
CA PRO A 248 12.30 8.10 10.97
C PRO A 248 11.20 7.89 9.93
N PHE A 249 11.24 6.74 9.26
CA PHE A 249 10.09 6.17 8.59
C PHE A 249 9.12 5.61 9.65
N VAL A 250 7.85 6.01 9.61
CA VAL A 250 6.92 5.73 10.71
C VAL A 250 5.88 4.69 10.33
N ILE A 251 5.77 3.62 11.12
CA ILE A 251 4.68 2.66 10.99
C ILE A 251 3.61 3.04 12.01
N ILE A 252 2.44 3.44 11.52
CA ILE A 252 1.30 3.85 12.34
C ILE A 252 0.34 2.69 12.45
N VAL A 253 0.28 2.09 13.64
CA VAL A 253 -0.69 1.04 13.96
C VAL A 253 -2.03 1.70 14.28
N ILE A 254 -3.05 1.38 13.49
CA ILE A 254 -4.43 1.79 13.74
C ILE A 254 -5.13 0.60 14.39
N ALA A 255 -5.59 0.76 15.63
CA ALA A 255 -6.15 -0.33 16.42
C ALA A 255 -7.49 0.06 17.05
N LYS A 256 -8.32 -0.94 17.38
CA LYS A 256 -9.61 -0.71 18.06
C LYS A 256 -9.46 -0.54 19.58
N ASP A 257 -8.36 -1.05 20.13
CA ASP A 257 -8.05 -1.01 21.56
C ASP A 257 -6.53 -1.18 21.80
N GLU A 258 -6.09 -0.92 23.03
CA GLU A 258 -4.67 -1.03 23.43
C GLU A 258 -4.12 -2.45 23.30
N ASN A 259 -4.94 -3.49 23.48
CA ASN A 259 -4.48 -4.87 23.37
C ASN A 259 -4.13 -5.21 21.92
N GLN A 260 -4.99 -4.85 20.98
CA GLN A 260 -4.75 -5.02 19.56
C GLN A 260 -3.55 -4.19 19.10
N LYS A 261 -3.44 -2.93 19.57
CA LYS A 261 -2.28 -2.08 19.27
C LYS A 261 -0.99 -2.74 19.72
N LYS A 262 -0.96 -3.29 20.94
CA LYS A 262 0.20 -4.00 21.49
C LYS A 262 0.53 -5.27 20.70
N GLU A 263 -0.45 -6.15 20.44
CA GLU A 263 -0.25 -7.40 19.68
C GLU A 263 0.37 -7.09 18.31
N VAL A 264 -0.21 -6.15 17.57
CA VAL A 264 0.24 -5.80 16.22
C VAL A 264 1.61 -5.12 16.25
N THR A 265 1.86 -4.26 17.24
CA THR A 265 3.18 -3.65 17.45
C THR A 265 4.27 -4.70 17.72
N GLU A 266 3.97 -5.73 18.52
CA GLU A 266 4.89 -6.85 18.78
C GLU A 266 5.18 -7.66 17.50
N LEU A 267 4.17 -7.94 16.69
CA LEU A 267 4.33 -8.61 15.39
C LEU A 267 5.22 -7.82 14.42
N ILE A 268 4.96 -6.51 14.30
CA ILE A 268 5.75 -5.61 13.45
C ILE A 268 7.21 -5.57 13.93
N ASN A 269 7.43 -5.44 15.24
CA ASN A 269 8.78 -5.50 15.82
C ASN A 269 9.48 -6.82 15.50
N GLY A 270 8.77 -7.95 15.59
CA GLY A 270 9.30 -9.27 15.25
C GLY A 270 9.83 -9.34 13.81
N ILE A 271 9.09 -8.79 12.85
CA ILE A 271 9.52 -8.73 11.43
C ILE A 271 10.73 -7.80 11.26
N ILE A 272 10.72 -6.62 11.87
CA ILE A 272 11.82 -5.66 11.75
C ILE A 272 13.12 -6.24 12.33
N GLN A 273 13.04 -6.93 13.46
CA GLN A 273 14.21 -7.51 14.14
C GLN A 273 14.65 -8.83 13.50
N GLY A 274 13.71 -9.65 13.03
CA GLY A 274 13.97 -11.00 12.51
C GLY A 274 14.39 -11.05 11.04
N ASN A 275 14.28 -9.95 10.30
CA ASN A 275 14.65 -9.89 8.89
C ASN A 275 15.93 -9.08 8.69
N ASP A 276 17.05 -9.74 8.39
CA ASP A 276 18.37 -9.11 8.20
C ASP A 276 18.37 -7.95 7.19
N LYS A 277 17.50 -8.01 6.17
CA LYS A 277 17.39 -6.95 5.17
C LYS A 277 16.71 -5.69 5.70
N ILE A 278 15.94 -5.81 6.77
CA ILE A 278 15.19 -4.73 7.41
C ILE A 278 15.87 -4.27 8.71
N SER A 279 16.46 -5.19 9.48
CA SER A 279 17.05 -4.90 10.78
C SER A 279 18.17 -3.86 10.71
N GLN A 280 18.87 -3.76 9.57
CA GLN A 280 19.82 -2.68 9.28
C GLN A 280 19.20 -1.26 9.31
N PHE A 281 17.87 -1.15 9.19
CA PHE A 281 17.11 0.11 9.22
C PHE A 281 16.47 0.40 10.58
N ILE A 282 16.60 -0.48 11.58
CA ILE A 282 15.84 -0.41 12.84
C ILE A 282 15.97 0.95 13.56
N SER A 283 17.14 1.58 13.52
CA SER A 283 17.36 2.89 14.15
C SER A 283 16.69 4.07 13.42
N ARG A 284 16.20 3.83 12.20
CA ARG A 284 15.54 4.79 11.31
C ARG A 284 14.05 4.47 11.12
N ILE A 285 13.52 3.47 11.83
CA ILE A 285 12.10 3.12 11.83
C ILE A 285 11.52 3.40 13.21
N ARG A 286 10.37 4.07 13.25
CA ARG A 286 9.57 4.28 14.47
C ARG A 286 8.23 3.59 14.31
N ILE A 287 7.78 2.89 15.34
CA ILE A 287 6.41 2.41 15.43
C ILE A 287 5.67 3.34 16.39
N ASP A 288 4.53 3.83 15.95
CA ASP A 288 3.57 4.60 16.74
C ASP A 288 2.17 4.05 16.46
N GLY A 289 1.13 4.62 17.05
CA GLY A 289 -0.23 4.21 16.72
C GLY A 289 -1.28 4.92 17.53
N PHE A 290 -2.52 4.80 17.07
CA PHE A 290 -3.67 5.38 17.72
C PHE A 290 -4.84 4.40 17.76
N ILE A 291 -5.73 4.64 18.71
CA ILE A 291 -6.96 3.92 18.87
C ILE A 291 -8.09 4.66 18.18
N HIS A 292 -8.84 3.94 17.36
CA HIS A 292 -10.07 4.39 16.71
C HIS A 292 -11.02 3.20 16.54
N GLU A 293 -12.29 3.38 16.92
CA GLU A 293 -13.33 2.34 16.92
C GLU A 293 -14.31 2.50 15.75
#